data_AF-A0A9D0UQJ4-F1
#
_entry.id   AF-A0A9D0UQJ4-F1
#
_cell.length_a   1.000
_cell.length_b   1.000
_cell.length_c   1.000
_cell.angle_alpha   90.00
_cell.angle_beta   90.00
_cell.angle_gamma   90.00
#
_symmetry.space_group_name_H-M   'P 1'
#
loop_
_entity.id
_entity.type
_entity.pdbx_description
1 polymer ?
#
loop_
_entity_poly.entity_id
_entity_poly.type
_entity_poly.pdbx_seq_one_letter_code
_entity_poly.pdbx_strand_id
1 'polypeptide(L)' 'MSLWNSHPRVFLPIEENGGKVQCPYCGAEYTLSEDDAS' A
#
# COMPACT_ATOMS: atom_id res chain seq x y z
N MET A 1 -9.84 -0.64 20.39
CA MET A 1 -8.37 -0.71 20.41
C MET A 1 -7.86 0.10 19.24
N SER A 2 -7.10 1.16 19.51
CA SER A 2 -6.75 2.17 18.52
C SER A 2 -5.85 1.59 17.43
N LEU A 3 -6.38 1.44 16.22
CA LEU A 3 -5.66 1.10 14.98
C LEU A 3 -4.66 2.20 14.54
N TRP A 4 -4.36 3.15 15.43
CA TRP A 4 -3.72 4.43 15.12
C TRP A 4 -2.19 4.41 15.19
N ASN A 5 -1.57 3.26 15.49
CA ASN A 5 -0.11 3.12 15.55
C ASN A 5 0.38 1.73 15.08
N SER A 6 -0.33 1.09 14.14
CA SER A 6 0.08 -0.25 13.67
C SER A 6 1.36 -0.25 12.83
N HIS A 7 1.76 0.88 12.23
CA HIS A 7 3.08 1.08 11.63
C HIS A 7 3.33 2.55 11.27
N PRO A 8 4.60 2.97 11.09
CA PRO A 8 4.93 4.28 10.54
C PRO A 8 4.43 4.44 9.10
N ARG A 9 4.30 5.68 8.63
CA ARG A 9 4.05 5.96 7.22
C ARG A 9 5.25 5.46 6.40
N VAL A 10 5.00 4.57 5.45
CA VAL A 10 6.02 3.98 4.58
C VAL A 10 5.62 4.16 3.13
N PHE A 11 6.60 4.23 2.25
CA PHE A 11 6.37 4.27 0.81
C PHE A 11 6.40 2.84 0.26
N LEU A 12 5.35 2.44 -0.47
CA LEU A 12 5.27 1.13 -1.10
C LEU A 12 5.42 1.31 -2.62
N PRO A 13 6.38 0.64 -3.28
CA PRO A 13 6.64 0.82 -4.70
C PRO A 13 5.64 0.03 -5.57
N ILE A 14 4.38 0.47 -5.59
CA ILE A 14 3.29 -0.22 -6.33
C ILE A 14 3.56 -0.27 -7.84
N GLU A 15 4.06 0.83 -8.41
CA GLU A 15 4.36 0.94 -9.84
C GLU A 15 5.47 -0.03 -10.28
N GLU A 16 6.54 -0.14 -9.49
CA GLU A 16 7.66 -1.06 -9.78
C GLU A 16 7.23 -2.53 -9.64
N ASN A 17 6.28 -2.81 -8.75
CA ASN A 17 5.81 -4.16 -8.45
C ASN A 17 4.70 -4.66 -9.39
N GLY A 18 4.45 -3.95 -10.50
CA GLY A 18 3.47 -4.34 -11.51
C GLY A 18 2.02 -4.04 -11.13
N GLY A 19 1.79 -3.03 -10.27
CA GLY A 19 0.47 -2.53 -9.92
C GLY A 19 -0.20 -3.21 -8.72
N LYS A 20 0.51 -4.08 -8.00
CA LYS A 20 0.02 -4.75 -6.77
C LYS A 20 1.11 -4.85 -5.71
N VAL A 21 0.79 -4.49 -4.47
CA VAL A 21 1.70 -4.64 -3.33
C VAL A 21 0.93 -4.94 -2.06
N GLN A 22 1.55 -5.68 -1.14
CA GLN A 22 1.02 -5.91 0.19
C GLN A 22 1.91 -5.19 1.22
N CYS A 23 1.30 -4.46 2.15
CA CYS A 23 2.02 -3.83 3.24
C CYS A 23 2.56 -4.91 4.19
N PRO A 24 3.88 -4.99 4.44
CA PRO A 24 4.47 -6.01 5.30
C PRO A 24 4.16 -5.80 6.79
N TYR A 25 3.59 -4.65 7.16
CA TYR A 25 3.31 -4.32 8.55
C TYR A 25 1.86 -4.62 8.95
N CYS A 26 0.89 -4.10 8.20
CA CYS A 26 -0.53 -4.29 8.50
C CYS A 26 -1.21 -5.36 7.63
N GLY A 27 -0.55 -5.85 6.58
CA GLY A 27 -1.12 -6.80 5.65
C GLY A 27 -2.14 -6.21 4.67
N ALA A 28 -2.27 -4.88 4.60
CA ALA A 28 -3.15 -4.22 3.63
C ALA A 28 -2.65 -4.47 2.20
N GLU A 29 -3.56 -4.90 1.32
CA GLU A 29 -3.29 -5.09 -0.11
C GLU A 29 -3.66 -3.80 -0.86
N TYR A 30 -2.72 -3.26 -1.61
CA TYR A 30 -2.89 -2.07 -2.44
C TYR A 30 -2.73 -2.46 -3.90
N THR A 31 -3.65 -1.98 -4.72
CA THR A 31 -3.66 -2.20 -6.17
C THR A 31 -3.70 -0.83 -6.85
N LEU A 32 -2.89 -0.63 -7.88
CA LEU A 32 -2.96 0.56 -8.71
C LEU A 32 -4.26 0.50 -9.53
N SER A 33 -5.19 1.39 -9.25
CA SER A 33 -6.38 1.55 -10.08
C SER A 33 -6.00 2.28 -11.36
N GLU A 34 -6.57 1.87 -12.50
CA GLU A 34 -6.30 2.45 -13.83
C GLU A 34 -6.66 3.95 -13.93
N ASP A 35 -7.38 4.50 -12.94
CA ASP A 35 -7.82 5.91 -12.86
C ASP A 35 -6.71 6.89 -12.44
N ASP A 36 -5.70 6.44 -11.67
CA ASP A 36 -4.60 7.29 -11.18
C ASP A 36 -3.45 7.45 -12.20
N ALA A 37 -3.53 6.79 -13.36
CA ALA A 37 -2.50 6.80 -14.39
C ALA A 37 -2.78 7.75 -15.58
N SER A 38 -3.80 8.63 -15.47
CA SER A 38 -4.22 9.54 -16.56
C SER A 38 -3.67 10.96 -16.44
#